data_AF-A0A519S9H4-F1
#
_entry.id   AF-A0A519S9H4-F1
#
_cell.length_a   1.000
_cell.length_b   1.000
_cell.length_c   1.000
_cell.angle_alpha   90.00
_cell.angle_beta   90.00
_cell.angle_gamma   90.00
#
_symmetry.space_group_name_H-M   'P 1'
#
loop_
_entity.id
_entity.type
_entity.pdbx_description
1 polymer ?
#
loop_
_entity_poly.entity_id
_entity_poly.type
_entity_poly.pdbx_seq_one_letter_code
_entity_poly.pdbx_strand_id
1 'polypeptide(L)' 'MKPGSNPYEKMLAEGRTSLRPENIKAYGVQRFLAKQVKRGPLQLPKLHFMDEESRLMDELVAEEARLTQVGH' A
#
# COMPACT_ATOMS: atom_id res chain seq x y z
N MET A 1 13.02 -5.95 -11.50
CA MET A 1 13.75 -6.38 -10.29
C MET A 1 14.51 -7.65 -10.63
N LYS A 2 15.82 -7.74 -10.34
CA LYS A 2 16.55 -9.00 -10.51
C LYS A 2 15.98 -10.05 -9.53
N PRO A 3 15.68 -11.27 -9.98
CA PRO A 3 15.30 -12.36 -9.09
C PRO A 3 16.54 -12.76 -8.27
N GLY A 4 16.40 -12.80 -6.95
CA GLY A 4 17.51 -13.00 -6.00
C GLY A 4 17.97 -11.66 -5.40
N SER A 5 17.87 -11.40 -4.10
CA SER A 5 17.85 -12.33 -2.97
C SER A 5 16.78 -11.93 -1.96
N ASN A 6 15.81 -12.81 -1.74
CA ASN A 6 14.99 -12.76 -0.53
C ASN A 6 15.94 -12.88 0.69
N PRO A 7 15.91 -11.96 1.67
CA PRO A 7 16.79 -12.03 2.84
C PRO A 7 16.68 -13.35 3.62
N TYR A 8 15.53 -14.02 3.54
CA TYR A 8 15.33 -15.36 4.10
C TYR A 8 16.10 -16.44 3.33
N GLU A 9 16.07 -16.44 1.99
CA GLU A 9 16.84 -17.39 1.18
C GLU A 9 18.34 -17.20 1.39
N LYS A 10 18.79 -15.95 1.50
CA LYS A 10 20.18 -15.62 1.82
C LYS A 10 20.57 -16.11 3.23
N MET A 11 19.68 -15.97 4.21
CA MET A 11 19.90 -16.51 5.56
C MET A 11 20.07 -18.03 5.54
N LEU A 12 19.21 -18.75 4.82
CA LEU A 12 19.29 -20.20 4.68
C LEU A 12 20.57 -20.63 3.96
N ALA A 13 20.96 -19.93 2.88
CA ALA A 13 22.18 -20.20 2.14
C ALA A 13 23.45 -19.98 3.00
N GLU A 14 23.41 -19.05 3.95
CA GLU A 14 24.48 -18.80 4.92
C GLU A 14 24.43 -19.76 6.14
N GLY A 15 23.50 -20.73 6.17
CA GLY A 15 23.36 -21.70 7.26
C GLY A 15 22.85 -21.09 8.58
N ARG A 16 22.27 -19.89 8.54
CA ARG A 16 21.76 -19.20 9.73
C ARG A 16 20.32 -19.63 10.03
N THR A 17 19.99 -19.71 11.32
CA THR A 17 18.63 -20.01 11.78
C THR A 17 17.77 -18.77 11.99
N SER A 18 18.38 -17.57 12.01
CA SER A 18 17.69 -16.30 12.25
C SER A 18 18.11 -15.19 11.28
N LEU A 19 17.16 -14.32 10.98
CA LEU A 19 17.39 -13.09 10.21
C LEU A 19 18.19 -12.11 11.05
N ARG A 20 19.15 -11.44 10.41
CA ARG A 20 19.85 -10.32 11.06
C ARG A 20 18.88 -9.15 11.25
N PRO A 21 19.02 -8.34 12.31
CA PRO A 21 18.13 -7.20 12.58
C PRO A 21 17.90 -6.29 11.37
N GLU A 22 18.96 -5.99 10.62
CA GLU A 22 18.93 -5.15 9.42
C GLU A 22 18.04 -5.72 8.29
N ASN A 23 17.83 -7.03 8.26
CA ASN A 23 17.08 -7.73 7.22
C ASN A 23 15.62 -8.01 7.57
N ILE A 24 15.23 -7.86 8.85
CA ILE A 24 13.88 -8.18 9.33
C ILE A 24 12.83 -7.32 8.61
N LYS A 25 13.07 -6.01 8.48
CA LYS A 25 12.15 -5.09 7.83
C LYS A 25 11.95 -5.43 6.35
N ALA A 26 13.06 -5.66 5.63
CA ALA A 26 13.02 -6.00 4.21
C ALA A 26 12.27 -7.31 3.96
N TYR A 27 12.55 -8.35 4.75
CA TYR A 27 11.84 -9.62 4.67
C TYR A 27 10.35 -9.47 5.02
N GLY A 28 10.03 -8.70 6.06
CA GLY A 28 8.64 -8.43 6.47
C GLY A 28 7.81 -7.82 5.34
N VAL A 29 8.36 -6.82 4.64
CA VAL A 29 7.71 -6.18 3.48
C VAL A 29 7.52 -7.16 2.33
N GLN A 30 8.57 -7.91 1.97
CA GLN A 30 8.47 -8.89 0.88
C GLN A 30 7.41 -9.97 1.17
N ARG A 31 7.41 -10.52 2.40
CA ARG A 31 6.42 -11.51 2.83
C ARG A 31 5.00 -10.94 2.82
N PHE A 32 4.84 -9.68 3.26
CA PHE A 32 3.54 -9.01 3.22
C PHE A 32 3.04 -8.86 1.78
N LEU A 33 3.87 -8.34 0.88
CA LEU A 33 3.52 -8.15 -0.53
C LEU A 33 3.18 -9.49 -1.21
N ALA A 34 3.97 -10.53 -1.00
CA ALA A 34 3.69 -11.86 -1.52
C ALA A 34 2.32 -12.40 -1.02
N LYS A 35 1.98 -12.16 0.24
CA LYS A 35 0.69 -12.53 0.81
C LYS A 35 -0.47 -11.72 0.22
N GLN A 36 -0.28 -10.42 -0.01
CA GLN A 36 -1.30 -9.56 -0.62
C GLN A 36 -1.53 -9.93 -2.09
N VAL A 37 -0.46 -10.15 -2.87
CA VAL A 37 -0.56 -10.62 -4.26
C VAL A 37 -1.37 -11.92 -4.34
N LYS A 38 -1.15 -12.86 -3.42
CA LYS A 38 -1.93 -14.10 -3.36
C LYS A 38 -3.40 -13.89 -2.96
N ARG A 39 -3.70 -12.88 -2.14
CA ARG A 39 -5.07 -12.52 -1.73
C ARG A 39 -5.86 -11.83 -2.85
N GLY A 40 -5.17 -11.33 -3.89
CA GLY A 40 -5.78 -10.56 -4.94
C GLY A 40 -5.96 -9.09 -4.55
N PRO A 41 -6.72 -8.30 -5.34
CA PRO A 41 -6.98 -6.90 -5.05
C PRO A 41 -7.58 -6.73 -3.65
N LEU A 42 -7.20 -5.65 -2.96
CA LEU A 42 -7.89 -5.26 -1.74
C LEU A 42 -9.37 -5.11 -2.07
N GLN A 43 -10.21 -5.87 -1.37
CA GLN A 43 -11.65 -5.69 -1.43
C GLN A 43 -11.95 -4.37 -0.73
N LEU A 44 -11.94 -3.29 -1.51
CA LEU A 44 -12.43 -2.01 -1.02
C LEU A 44 -13.92 -2.17 -0.74
N PRO A 45 -14.42 -1.65 0.38
CA PRO A 45 -15.86 -1.59 0.60
C PRO A 45 -16.48 -0.85 -0.59
N LYS A 46 -17.61 -1.36 -1.09
CA LYS A 46 -18.43 -0.59 -2.02
C LYS A 46 -18.99 0.58 -1.23
N LEU A 47 -18.33 1.73 -1.34
CA LEU A 47 -18.85 2.99 -0.84
C LEU A 47 -20.04 3.35 -1.73
N HIS A 48 -21.23 3.09 -1.22
CA HIS A 48 -22.46 3.65 -1.76
C HIS A 48 -22.64 4.98 -1.07
N PHE A 49 -22.16 6.06 -1.70
CA PHE A 49 -22.52 7.39 -1.27
C PHE A 49 -24.01 7.57 -1.56
N MET A 50 -24.78 7.96 -0.56
CA MET A 50 -26.15 8.42 -0.78
C MET A 50 -26.13 9.69 -1.65
N ASP A 51 -27.23 10.00 -2.32
CA ASP A 51 -27.34 11.19 -3.18
C ASP A 51 -27.01 12.51 -2.44
N GLU A 52 -27.20 12.54 -1.13
CA GLU A 52 -26.83 13.66 -0.26
C GLU A 52 -25.32 13.75 -0.02
N GLU A 53 -24.66 12.61 0.22
CA GLU A 53 -23.20 12.55 0.42
C GLU A 53 -22.44 12.87 -0.87
N SER A 54 -22.98 12.48 -2.02
CA SER A 54 -22.41 12.82 -3.33
C SER A 54 -22.48 14.33 -3.60
N ARG A 55 -23.63 14.96 -3.30
CA ARG A 55 -23.79 16.42 -3.42
C ARG A 55 -22.84 17.19 -2.51
N LEU A 56 -22.69 16.74 -1.26
CA LEU A 56 -21.74 17.36 -0.33
C LEU A 56 -20.30 17.26 -0.85
N MET A 57 -19.92 16.12 -1.44
CA MET A 57 -18.59 15.94 -2.02
C MET A 57 -18.37 16.86 -3.22
N ASP A 58 -19.35 17.00 -4.10
CA ASP A 58 -19.29 17.90 -5.26
C ASP A 58 -19.14 19.38 -4.83
N GLU A 59 -19.85 19.79 -3.77
CA GLU A 59 -19.73 21.13 -3.19
C GLU A 59 -18.33 21.39 -2.63
N LEU A 60 -17.77 20.41 -1.90
CA LEU A 60 -16.41 20.50 -1.35
C LEU A 60 -15.34 20.61 -2.45
N VAL A 61 -15.46 19.82 -3.51
CA VAL A 61 -14.55 19.86 -4.66
C VAL A 61 -14.66 21.20 -5.40
N ALA A 62 -15.88 21.73 -5.57
CA ALA A 62 -16.10 23.03 -6.20
C ALA A 62 -15.57 24.21 -5.36
N GLU A 63 -15.62 24.12 -4.03
CA GLU A 63 -15.02 25.10 -3.12
C GLU A 63 -13.49 25.05 -3.18
N GLU A 64 -12.89 23.86 -3.12
CA GLU A 64 -11.43 23.70 -3.25
C GLU A 64 -10.91 24.25 -4.59
N ALA A 65 -11.59 23.94 -5.70
CA ALA A 65 -11.24 24.44 -7.02
C ALA A 65 -11.24 25.98 -7.05
N ARG A 66 -12.25 26.62 -6.45
CA ARG A 66 -12.34 28.09 -6.35
C ARG A 66 -11.19 28.67 -5.51
N LEU A 67 -10.91 28.09 -4.35
CA LEU A 67 -9.81 28.53 -3.48
C LEU A 67 -8.44 28.40 -4.17
N THR A 68 -8.26 27.33 -4.96
CA THR A 68 -7.01 27.08 -5.69
C THR A 68 -6.87 28.00 -6.91
N GLN A 69 -7.98 28.39 -7.55
CA GLN A 69 -8.00 29.33 -8.68
C GLN A 69 -7.71 30.79 -8.28
N VAL A 70 -8.05 31.18 -7.05
CA VAL A 70 -7.83 32.54 -6.52
C VAL A 70 -6.41 32.70 -5.93
N GLY A 71 -5.67 31.59 -5.77
CA GLY A 71 -4.29 31.58 -5.27
C GLY A 71 -3.17 31.74 -6.31
N HIS A 72 -3.51 32.08 -7.57
CA HIS A 72 -2.55 32.33 -8.66
C HIS A 72 -2.62 33.76 -9.19
#